data_AF-A0A2S4M3Z6-F1
#
_entry.id   AF-A0A2S4M3Z6-F1
#
_cell.length_a   1.000
_cell.length_b   1.000
_cell.length_c   1.000
_cell.angle_alpha   90.00
_cell.angle_beta   90.00
_cell.angle_gamma   90.00
#
_symmetry.space_group_name_H-M   'P 1'
#
loop_
_entity.id
_entity.type
_entity.pdbx_description
1 polymer ?
#
loop_
_entity_poly.entity_id
_entity_poly.type
_entity_poly.pdbx_seq_one_letter_code
_entity_poly.pdbx_strand_id
1 'polypeptide(L)'
;MPSAESHPQNDFMNAARKERKRVEIYLVNGIRLTGCIESFDQYLVMLRTPVGLQGIYKRAISTIQLDTGTRPGPRAPRPAHGEHTSRGPHGNHGGHGPREPREPREPREPRESWSGSPSSPASSERPSQDGPVVVTRRRRLYGAVNNGGNGQDGSNNS
;
A
#
# COMPACT_ATOMS: atom_id res chain seq x y z
N MET A 1 -28.06 -3.41 20.43
CA MET A 1 -27.26 -3.22 19.21
C MET A 1 -25.80 -3.31 19.62
N PRO A 2 -25.02 -4.30 19.19
CA PRO A 2 -23.58 -4.27 19.46
C PRO A 2 -23.03 -3.02 18.78
N SER A 3 -22.45 -2.11 19.55
CA SER A 3 -21.72 -0.97 19.00
C SER A 3 -20.65 -1.53 18.09
N ALA A 4 -20.75 -1.27 16.79
CA ALA A 4 -19.73 -1.69 15.85
C ALA A 4 -18.41 -1.03 16.30
N GLU A 5 -17.52 -1.80 16.90
CA GLU A 5 -16.15 -1.33 17.16
C GLU A 5 -15.60 -0.80 15.84
N SER A 6 -15.18 0.47 15.85
CA SER A 6 -14.54 1.08 14.70
C SER A 6 -13.29 0.27 14.39
N HIS A 7 -13.27 -0.39 13.23
CA HIS A 7 -12.11 -1.12 12.75
C HIS A 7 -11.39 -0.20 11.75
N PRO A 8 -10.30 0.49 12.14
CA PRO A 8 -9.73 1.59 11.35
C PRO A 8 -9.35 1.19 9.91
N GLN A 9 -8.99 -0.08 9.71
CA GLN A 9 -8.78 -0.63 8.37
C GLN A 9 -10.07 -0.61 7.54
N ASN A 10 -11.19 -1.10 8.10
CA ASN A 10 -12.46 -1.13 7.38
C ASN A 10 -12.95 0.29 7.12
N ASP A 11 -12.75 1.21 8.06
CA ASP A 11 -13.14 2.62 7.92
C ASP A 11 -12.37 3.27 6.76
N PHE A 12 -11.05 3.08 6.71
CA PHE A 12 -10.22 3.56 5.60
C PHE A 12 -10.67 2.96 4.25
N MET A 13 -10.83 1.64 4.16
CA MET A 13 -11.23 0.98 2.91
C MET A 13 -12.63 1.39 2.47
N ASN A 14 -13.56 1.56 3.40
CA ASN A 14 -14.92 2.01 3.12
C ASN A 14 -14.93 3.47 2.63
N ALA A 15 -14.16 4.36 3.26
CA ALA A 15 -14.06 5.75 2.83
C ALA A 15 -13.48 5.84 1.41
N ALA A 16 -12.36 5.14 1.15
CA ALA A 16 -11.75 5.09 -0.18
C ALA A 16 -12.70 4.52 -1.25
N ARG A 17 -13.45 3.46 -0.92
CA ARG A 17 -14.46 2.86 -1.81
C ARG A 17 -15.62 3.81 -2.10
N LYS A 18 -16.23 4.38 -1.07
CA LYS A 18 -17.42 5.26 -1.19
C LYS A 18 -17.12 6.49 -2.04
N GLU A 19 -15.98 7.11 -1.82
CA GLU A 19 -15.55 8.31 -2.53
C GLU A 19 -14.87 8.00 -3.88
N ARG A 20 -14.75 6.71 -4.25
CA ARG A 20 -14.02 6.23 -5.44
C ARG A 20 -12.60 6.82 -5.53
N LYS A 21 -11.96 7.05 -4.39
CA LYS A 21 -10.60 7.57 -4.32
C LYS A 21 -9.65 6.58 -4.97
N ARG A 22 -8.68 7.12 -5.73
CA ARG A 22 -7.63 6.34 -6.35
C ARG A 22 -6.64 5.91 -5.26
N VAL A 23 -6.23 4.65 -5.29
CA VAL A 23 -5.30 4.03 -4.34
C VAL A 23 -4.14 3.39 -5.07
N GLU A 24 -3.02 3.32 -4.37
CA GLU A 24 -1.87 2.51 -4.74
C GLU A 24 -1.76 1.35 -3.75
N ILE A 25 -1.70 0.13 -4.29
CA ILE A 25 -1.53 -1.10 -3.54
C ILE A 25 -0.14 -1.65 -3.87
N TYR A 26 0.71 -1.73 -2.85
CA TYR A 26 2.03 -2.33 -2.93
C TYR A 26 1.91 -3.78 -2.49
N LEU A 27 2.41 -4.68 -3.33
CA LEU A 27 2.48 -6.10 -3.04
C LEU A 27 3.79 -6.43 -2.33
N VAL A 28 3.81 -7.54 -1.60
CA VAL A 28 5.00 -8.02 -0.86
C VAL A 28 6.19 -8.28 -1.78
N ASN A 29 5.95 -8.61 -3.05
CA ASN A 29 7.00 -8.79 -4.06
C ASN A 29 7.48 -7.48 -4.71
N GLY A 30 7.00 -6.33 -4.26
CA GLY A 30 7.36 -5.01 -4.77
C GLY A 30 6.55 -4.53 -5.98
N ILE A 31 5.62 -5.32 -6.53
CA ILE A 31 4.72 -4.85 -7.58
C ILE A 31 3.76 -3.80 -7.02
N ARG A 32 3.51 -2.73 -7.78
CA ARG A 32 2.54 -1.69 -7.45
C ARG A 32 1.35 -1.74 -8.40
N LEU A 33 0.15 -1.82 -7.83
CA LEU A 33 -1.13 -1.74 -8.54
C LEU A 33 -1.81 -0.42 -8.22
N THR A 34 -2.41 0.22 -9.22
CA THR A 34 -3.10 1.49 -9.05
C THR A 34 -4.52 1.39 -9.59
N GLY A 35 -5.50 1.86 -8.82
CA GLY A 35 -6.91 1.77 -9.20
C GLY A 35 -7.84 2.34 -8.13
N CYS A 36 -9.12 2.00 -8.20
CA CYS A 36 -10.12 2.34 -7.18
C CYS A 36 -10.62 1.04 -6.52
N ILE A 37 -10.87 1.07 -5.22
CA ILE A 37 -11.43 -0.09 -4.51
C ILE A 37 -12.90 -0.22 -4.90
N GLU A 38 -13.25 -1.37 -5.48
CA GLU A 38 -14.64 -1.72 -5.83
C GLU A 38 -15.36 -2.34 -4.63
N SER A 39 -14.71 -3.31 -3.97
CA SER A 39 -15.22 -4.00 -2.78
C SER A 39 -14.07 -4.66 -2.01
N PHE A 40 -14.33 -5.09 -0.78
CA PHE A 40 -13.39 -5.84 0.04
C PHE A 40 -14.13 -6.66 1.09
N ASP A 41 -13.47 -7.69 1.60
CA ASP A 41 -13.94 -8.51 2.72
C ASP A 41 -12.80 -8.74 3.71
N GLN A 42 -12.91 -9.80 4.53
CA GLN A 42 -11.88 -10.19 5.49
C GLN A 42 -10.53 -10.53 4.84
N TYR A 43 -10.51 -11.10 3.63
CA TYR A 43 -9.34 -11.70 2.98
C TYR A 43 -8.96 -11.07 1.63
N LEU A 44 -9.91 -10.48 0.91
CA LEU A 44 -9.76 -10.00 -0.47
C LEU A 44 -10.06 -8.50 -0.58
N VAL A 45 -9.38 -7.87 -1.54
CA VAL A 45 -9.67 -6.52 -2.04
C VAL A 45 -9.90 -6.62 -3.54
N MET A 46 -11.03 -6.09 -4.01
CA MET A 46 -11.35 -5.98 -5.43
C MET A 46 -10.94 -4.61 -5.93
N LEU A 47 -9.91 -4.56 -6.77
CA LEU A 47 -9.35 -3.34 -7.33
C LEU A 47 -9.84 -3.16 -8.78
N ARG A 48 -10.49 -2.04 -9.07
CA ARG A 48 -10.85 -1.63 -10.42
C ARG A 48 -9.71 -0.83 -11.02
N THR A 49 -9.17 -1.35 -12.12
CA THR A 49 -8.10 -0.75 -12.93
C THR A 49 -8.61 -0.45 -14.34
N PRO A 50 -7.88 0.29 -15.18
CA PRO A 50 -8.23 0.46 -16.60
C PRO A 50 -8.33 -0.86 -17.36
N VAL A 51 -7.57 -1.88 -16.95
CA VAL A 51 -7.56 -3.21 -17.58
C VAL A 51 -8.77 -4.06 -17.13
N GLY A 52 -9.44 -3.67 -16.05
CA GLY A 52 -10.61 -4.35 -15.51
C GLY A 52 -10.55 -4.55 -14.00
N LEU A 53 -11.36 -5.49 -13.52
CA LEU A 53 -11.49 -5.81 -12.10
C LEU A 53 -10.54 -6.94 -11.70
N GLN A 54 -9.75 -6.73 -10.66
CA GLN A 54 -8.75 -7.66 -10.15
C GLN A 54 -8.98 -7.96 -8.67
N GLY A 55 -8.96 -9.24 -8.29
CA GLY A 55 -9.00 -9.65 -6.89
C GLY A 55 -7.58 -9.83 -6.34
N ILE A 56 -7.31 -9.19 -5.20
CA ILE A 56 -6.00 -9.19 -4.53
C ILE A 56 -6.19 -9.73 -3.12
N TYR A 57 -5.50 -10.83 -2.79
CA TYR A 57 -5.47 -11.35 -1.43
C TYR A 57 -4.69 -10.44 -0.50
N LYS A 58 -5.24 -10.12 0.68
CA LYS A 58 -4.57 -9.28 1.68
C LYS A 58 -3.21 -9.82 2.11
N ARG A 59 -3.00 -11.15 2.10
CA ARG A 59 -1.69 -11.78 2.39
C ARG A 59 -0.59 -11.35 1.41
N ALA A 60 -0.95 -10.95 0.20
CA ALA A 60 -0.01 -10.47 -0.80
C ALA A 60 0.25 -8.97 -0.71
N ILE A 61 -0.47 -8.24 0.14
CA ILE A 61 -0.43 -6.77 0.22
C ILE A 61 0.53 -6.36 1.34
N SER A 62 1.50 -5.51 1.00
CA SER A 62 2.38 -4.87 1.99
C SER A 62 1.84 -3.51 2.44
N THR A 63 1.29 -2.71 1.52
CA THR A 63 0.81 -1.35 1.83
C THR A 63 -0.34 -0.94 0.92
N ILE A 64 -1.29 -0.17 1.45
CA ILE A 64 -2.33 0.52 0.69
C ILE A 64 -2.28 1.99 1.08
N GLN A 65 -2.16 2.87 0.10
CA GLN A 65 -2.16 4.31 0.31
C GLN A 65 -3.06 5.02 -0.70
N LEU A 66 -3.47 6.24 -0.37
CA LEU A 66 -4.19 7.09 -1.29
C LEU A 66 -3.24 7.63 -2.36
N ASP A 67 -3.69 7.61 -3.62
CA ASP A 67 -2.98 8.31 -4.69
C ASP A 67 -3.35 9.79 -4.64
N THR A 68 -2.57 10.55 -3.88
CA THR A 68 -2.78 12.00 -3.72
C THR A 68 -2.31 12.80 -4.92
N GLY A 69 -1.78 12.17 -5.98
CA GLY A 69 -1.26 12.85 -7.18
C GLY A 69 -0.03 13.72 -6.93
N THR A 70 0.36 13.92 -5.68
CA THR A 70 1.60 14.59 -5.27
C THR A 70 2.75 13.62 -5.39
N ARG A 71 3.17 13.38 -6.63
CA ARG A 71 4.56 12.95 -6.88
C ARG A 71 5.43 14.01 -6.20
N PRO A 72 6.26 13.69 -5.20
CA PRO A 72 7.20 14.66 -4.66
C PRO A 72 8.05 15.10 -5.84
N GLY A 73 7.86 16.34 -6.29
CA GLY A 73 8.70 16.93 -7.32
C GLY A 73 10.15 16.88 -6.85
N PRO A 74 11.12 16.86 -7.77
CA PRO A 74 12.53 16.99 -7.39
C PRO A 74 12.65 18.21 -6.47
N ARG A 75 13.12 18.00 -5.24
CA ARG A 75 13.34 19.06 -4.26
C ARG A 75 14.17 20.14 -4.95
N ALA A 76 13.58 21.32 -5.12
CA ALA A 76 14.30 22.47 -5.65
C ALA A 76 15.58 22.68 -4.82
N PRO A 77 16.72 23.07 -5.44
CA PRO A 77 17.91 23.41 -4.69
C PRO A 77 17.55 24.50 -3.67
N ARG A 78 17.85 24.26 -2.40
CA ARG A 78 17.72 25.30 -1.38
C ARG A 78 18.57 26.50 -1.82
N PRO A 79 18.03 27.74 -1.84
CA PRO A 79 18.85 28.89 -2.18
C PRO A 79 20.00 29.00 -1.17
N ALA A 80 21.21 29.12 -1.71
CA ALA A 80 22.41 29.33 -0.93
C ALA A 80 22.28 30.66 -0.17
N HIS A 81 22.63 30.58 1.10
CA HIS A 81 22.63 31.68 2.05
C HIS A 81 23.65 32.76 1.62
N GLY A 82 23.17 33.83 1.01
CA GLY A 82 23.81 35.15 0.96
C GLY A 82 22.74 36.15 1.40
N GLU A 83 22.96 37.14 2.26
CA GLU A 83 24.13 37.96 2.45
C GLU A 83 23.96 38.71 3.80
N HIS A 84 25.05 38.86 4.54
CA HIS A 84 25.11 39.55 5.83
C HIS A 84 25.33 41.05 5.60
N THR A 85 24.28 41.86 5.56
CA THR A 85 24.33 43.29 5.97
C THR A 85 22.92 43.63 6.48
N SER A 86 22.70 44.05 7.72
CA SER A 86 23.03 45.39 8.23
C SER A 86 22.79 45.39 9.73
N ARG A 87 23.76 45.91 10.48
CA ARG A 87 23.66 46.14 11.93
C ARG A 87 22.69 47.30 12.22
N GLY A 88 21.72 47.05 13.09
CA GLY A 88 20.92 48.07 13.79
C GLY A 88 20.85 47.72 15.29
N PRO A 89 20.83 48.70 16.21
CA PRO A 89 21.20 48.50 17.61
C PRO A 89 20.04 48.13 18.55
N HIS A 90 20.39 47.32 19.55
CA HIS A 90 19.83 47.16 20.91
C HIS A 90 18.30 47.20 21.14
N GLY A 91 17.76 46.03 21.53
CA GLY A 91 16.50 45.90 22.26
C GLY A 91 16.65 44.89 23.41
N ASN A 92 16.76 45.40 24.63
CA ASN A 92 16.86 44.68 25.90
C ASN A 92 15.50 44.09 26.33
N HIS A 93 15.33 42.77 26.30
CA HIS A 93 14.28 42.00 27.00
C HIS A 93 14.87 40.59 27.24
N GLY A 94 15.13 40.04 28.41
CA GLY A 94 14.51 40.20 29.72
C GLY A 94 14.09 38.80 30.19
N GLY A 95 14.88 38.18 31.09
CA GLY A 95 14.42 37.11 31.98
C GLY A 95 14.51 35.65 31.51
N HIS A 96 15.70 35.05 31.57
CA HIS A 96 15.82 33.60 31.80
C HIS A 96 16.09 33.39 33.29
N GLY A 97 15.08 32.91 34.02
CA GLY A 97 15.25 32.43 35.39
C GLY A 97 16.23 31.24 35.44
N PRO A 98 16.86 30.97 36.58
CA PRO A 98 17.79 29.85 36.71
C PRO A 98 17.04 28.54 36.43
N ARG A 99 17.55 27.77 35.46
CA ARG A 99 17.05 26.42 35.21
C ARG A 99 17.40 25.56 36.42
N GLU A 100 16.39 24.99 37.07
CA GLU A 100 16.58 23.99 38.10
C GLU A 100 17.44 22.82 37.56
N PRO A 101 18.36 22.27 38.37
CA PRO A 101 19.04 21.03 38.03
C PRO A 101 18.00 19.92 37.89
N ARG A 102 17.93 19.29 36.71
CA ARG A 102 17.12 18.07 36.54
C ARG A 102 17.70 16.97 37.42
N GLU A 103 16.87 16.36 38.25
CA GLU A 103 17.24 15.20 39.06
C GLU A 103 17.76 14.06 38.16
N PRO A 104 18.78 13.31 38.61
CA PRO A 104 19.20 12.09 37.93
C PRO A 104 18.06 11.08 37.95
N ARG A 105 17.65 10.58 36.77
CA ARG A 105 16.72 9.45 36.68
C ARG A 105 17.34 8.23 37.36
N GLU A 106 16.57 7.58 38.24
CA GLU A 106 16.98 6.31 38.85
C GLU A 106 17.31 5.26 37.78
N PRO A 107 18.36 4.43 38.01
CA PRO A 107 18.65 3.30 37.16
C PRO A 107 17.48 2.31 37.20
N ARG A 108 16.98 1.90 36.03
CA ARG A 108 16.01 0.81 35.97
C ARG A 108 16.64 -0.49 36.44
N GLU A 109 15.97 -1.17 37.35
CA GLU A 109 16.28 -2.53 37.84
C GLU A 109 16.58 -3.49 36.67
N PRO A 110 17.61 -4.35 36.77
CA PRO A 110 17.88 -5.37 35.77
C PRO A 110 16.74 -6.39 35.76
N ARG A 111 16.04 -6.51 34.63
CA ARG A 111 15.00 -7.52 34.45
C ARG A 111 15.61 -8.91 34.64
N GLU A 112 15.05 -9.67 35.57
CA GLU A 112 15.43 -11.04 35.86
C GLU A 112 15.51 -11.88 34.57
N SER A 113 16.65 -12.54 34.42
CA SER A 113 17.01 -13.38 33.29
C SER A 113 16.09 -14.59 33.24
N TRP A 114 15.13 -14.60 32.32
CA TRP A 114 14.35 -15.80 32.01
C TRP A 114 15.25 -16.79 31.28
N SER A 115 15.85 -17.71 32.04
CA SER A 115 16.47 -18.92 31.53
C SER A 115 15.38 -19.83 30.94
N GLY A 116 15.29 -19.86 29.63
CA GLY A 116 14.35 -20.75 28.94
C GLY A 116 14.62 -20.77 27.44
N SER A 117 15.63 -21.52 27.00
CA SER A 117 15.83 -21.87 25.60
C SER A 117 15.01 -23.13 25.27
N PRO A 118 14.10 -23.09 24.28
CA PRO A 118 13.67 -24.30 23.60
C PRO A 118 14.46 -24.47 22.30
N SER A 119 15.07 -25.65 22.18
CA SER A 119 15.76 -26.17 21.00
C SER A 119 14.91 -26.09 19.72
N SER A 120 15.50 -25.57 18.64
CA SER A 120 14.93 -25.62 17.29
C SER A 120 15.10 -27.00 16.65
N PRO A 121 14.06 -27.62 16.06
CA PRO A 121 14.26 -28.66 15.08
C PRO A 121 14.34 -28.03 13.67
N ALA A 122 15.43 -28.33 12.98
CA ALA A 122 15.61 -28.06 11.56
C ALA A 122 14.44 -28.58 10.73
N SER A 123 13.92 -27.75 9.82
CA SER A 123 12.90 -28.15 8.86
C SER A 123 13.33 -27.69 7.47
N SER A 124 13.65 -28.69 6.65
CA SER A 124 13.87 -28.70 5.20
C SER A 124 13.28 -27.51 4.42
N GLU A 125 14.14 -26.84 3.64
CA GLU A 125 13.77 -25.89 2.60
C GLU A 125 12.78 -26.53 1.62
N ARG A 126 11.53 -26.05 1.63
CA ARG A 126 10.55 -26.29 0.56
C ARG A 126 10.70 -25.16 -0.45
N PRO A 127 10.58 -25.42 -1.76
CA PRO A 127 10.56 -24.34 -2.75
C PRO A 127 9.36 -23.44 -2.48
N SER A 128 9.63 -22.16 -2.23
CA SER A 128 8.65 -21.14 -1.84
C SER A 128 7.57 -20.98 -2.91
N GLN A 129 6.38 -21.53 -2.66
CA GLN A 129 5.15 -21.20 -3.39
C GLN A 129 4.61 -19.80 -3.03
N ASP A 130 5.39 -19.00 -2.31
CA ASP A 130 5.05 -17.67 -1.78
C ASP A 130 5.13 -16.55 -2.83
N GLY A 131 4.75 -16.85 -4.08
CA GLY A 131 4.46 -15.83 -5.09
C GLY A 131 3.05 -15.27 -4.86
N PRO A 132 2.83 -13.94 -4.94
CA PRO A 132 1.50 -13.37 -4.70
C PRO A 132 0.49 -13.81 -5.76
N VAL A 133 -0.64 -14.36 -5.30
CA VAL A 133 -1.75 -14.81 -6.15
C VAL A 133 -2.63 -13.62 -6.50
N VAL A 134 -2.57 -13.16 -7.75
CA VAL A 134 -3.49 -12.16 -8.31
C VAL A 134 -4.54 -12.89 -9.14
N VAL A 135 -5.81 -12.75 -8.78
CA VAL A 135 -6.90 -13.39 -9.50
C VAL A 135 -7.53 -12.37 -10.46
N THR A 136 -7.18 -12.47 -11.74
CA THR A 136 -7.88 -11.74 -12.81
C THR A 136 -8.96 -12.64 -13.41
N ARG A 137 -10.22 -12.20 -13.31
CA ARG A 137 -11.32 -12.83 -14.05
C ARG A 137 -11.23 -12.41 -15.52
N ARG A 138 -10.46 -13.14 -16.33
CA ARG A 138 -10.48 -12.93 -17.79
C ARG A 138 -11.89 -13.26 -18.29
N ARG A 139 -12.62 -12.26 -18.78
CA ARG A 139 -13.83 -12.52 -19.59
C ARG A 139 -13.37 -13.31 -20.80
N ARG A 140 -13.79 -14.57 -20.92
CA ARG A 140 -13.80 -15.25 -22.21
C ARG A 140 -14.81 -14.50 -23.07
N LEU A 141 -14.35 -13.89 -24.15
CA LEU A 141 -15.22 -13.47 -25.23
C LEU A 141 -15.80 -14.76 -25.81
N TYR A 142 -17.09 -15.02 -25.58
CA TYR A 142 -17.77 -16.12 -26.24
C TYR A 142 -17.88 -15.79 -27.73
N GLY A 143 -17.27 -16.64 -28.57
CA GLY A 143 -17.73 -16.98 -29.92
C GLY A 143 -17.74 -15.88 -30.98
N ALA A 144 -16.62 -15.68 -31.65
CA ALA A 144 -16.67 -15.39 -33.08
C ALA A 144 -17.02 -16.69 -33.81
N VAL A 145 -18.26 -16.82 -34.30
CA VAL A 145 -18.64 -17.90 -35.22
C VAL A 145 -18.00 -17.59 -36.57
N ASN A 146 -16.95 -18.33 -36.91
CA ASN A 146 -16.29 -18.28 -38.20
C ASN A 146 -17.10 -19.19 -39.15
N ASN A 147 -18.03 -18.61 -39.91
CA ASN A 147 -18.79 -19.35 -40.92
C ASN A 147 -17.93 -19.53 -42.18
N GLY A 148 -17.07 -20.54 -42.17
CA GLY A 148 -16.36 -21.06 -43.34
C GLY A 148 -16.84 -22.47 -43.64
N GLY A 149 -17.95 -22.57 -44.38
CA GLY A 149 -18.56 -23.82 -44.83
C GLY A 149 -18.61 -23.88 -46.35
N ASN A 150 -17.65 -24.61 -46.90
CA ASN A 150 -17.39 -24.92 -48.29
C ASN A 150 -18.64 -25.52 -48.99
N GLY A 151 -18.98 -25.05 -50.19
CA GLY A 151 -20.17 -25.48 -50.94
C GLY A 151 -20.00 -25.43 -52.46
N GLN A 152 -19.50 -26.56 -52.98
CA GLN A 152 -19.82 -27.16 -54.30
C GLN A 152 -19.26 -26.52 -55.58
N ASP A 153 -18.12 -27.07 -56.00
CA ASP A 153 -17.82 -27.38 -57.40
C ASP A 153 -18.84 -28.40 -57.97
N GLY A 154 -19.31 -28.21 -59.20
CA GLY A 154 -20.02 -29.25 -59.97
C GLY A 154 -21.03 -28.79 -61.02
N SER A 155 -20.53 -28.59 -62.24
CA SER A 155 -21.08 -29.07 -63.54
C SER A 155 -22.58 -29.00 -63.88
N ASN A 156 -22.90 -28.29 -64.98
CA ASN A 156 -23.69 -28.75 -66.16
C ASN A 156 -24.24 -27.51 -66.92
N ASN A 157 -23.78 -27.20 -68.13
CA ASN A 157 -24.11 -27.77 -69.44
C ASN A 157 -25.55 -27.47 -69.91
N SER A 158 -25.67 -26.48 -70.80
CA SER A 158 -26.39 -26.46 -72.09
C SER A 158 -26.79 -25.03 -72.48
#